data_AF-A0A3M0A4Q2-F1
#
_entry.id   AF-A0A3M0A4Q2-F1
#
_cell.length_a   1.000
_cell.length_b   1.000
_cell.length_c   1.000
_cell.angle_alpha   90.00
_cell.angle_beta   90.00
_cell.angle_gamma   90.00
#
_symmetry.space_group_name_H-M   'P 1'
#
loop_
_entity.id
_entity.type
_entity.pdbx_description
1 polymer ?
#
loop_
_entity_poly.entity_id
_entity_poly.type
_entity_poly.pdbx_seq_one_letter_code
_entity_poly.pdbx_strand_id
1 'polypeptide(L)'
;MKKWKSNLILLSSLSLLPATLISSSCMLKEKKTKREIEKIIGDKIWEYDAVFKNNTPVKINKTNFIFKDYFHKFAIGKLEKLEEYYKDYLVLDIHPTWNVSYFKSTDETESKKDNTIAIILKKEFGQVVGLYKKIDDNWKEQIKNWTIMKLGWMLFKREYNFSFNKEDKTLAFNLYHYSIIYGDNAETMTLQIQNSKFSLDERSNIKSTQFKADLIVGENLQATEGISIPLDAELKLLRTIDM
;
A
#
# COMPACT_ATOMS: atom_id res chain seq x y z
N MET A 1 -8.45 -26.30 71.57
CA MET A 1 -8.50 -25.25 70.53
C MET A 1 -7.68 -25.69 69.32
N LYS A 2 -8.32 -26.17 68.25
CA LYS A 2 -7.66 -26.53 66.98
C LYS A 2 -8.04 -25.45 65.95
N LYS A 3 -7.05 -24.67 65.50
CA LYS A 3 -7.23 -23.63 64.48
C LYS A 3 -7.57 -24.29 63.14
N TRP A 4 -8.71 -23.89 62.57
CA TRP A 4 -9.11 -24.24 61.22
C TRP A 4 -8.18 -23.52 60.23
N LYS A 5 -7.52 -24.26 59.34
CA LYS A 5 -6.86 -23.68 58.17
C LYS A 5 -7.94 -23.48 57.10
N SER A 6 -8.26 -22.22 56.81
CA SER A 6 -9.08 -21.87 55.65
C SER A 6 -8.36 -22.32 54.38
N ASN A 7 -8.97 -23.27 53.65
CA ASN A 7 -8.59 -23.59 52.29
C ASN A 7 -8.96 -22.40 51.40
N LEU A 8 -7.97 -21.54 51.15
CA LEU A 8 -8.03 -20.59 50.04
C LEU A 8 -7.89 -21.42 48.76
N ILE A 9 -9.01 -21.85 48.18
CA ILE A 9 -9.04 -22.42 46.83
C ILE A 9 -8.70 -21.26 45.90
N LEU A 10 -7.42 -21.16 45.54
CA LEU A 10 -6.94 -20.33 44.45
C LEU A 10 -7.67 -20.79 43.17
N LEU A 11 -8.68 -20.01 42.77
CA LEU A 11 -9.24 -19.96 41.42
C LEU A 11 -8.18 -19.40 40.44
N SER A 12 -6.97 -19.96 40.43
CA SER A 12 -5.88 -19.62 39.50
C SER A 12 -5.92 -20.51 38.26
N SER A 13 -7.11 -20.88 37.80
CA SER A 13 -7.33 -21.58 36.54
C SER A 13 -7.93 -20.67 35.47
N LEU A 14 -7.67 -19.36 35.54
CA LEU A 14 -7.50 -18.60 34.30
C LEU A 14 -6.16 -19.06 33.69
N SER A 15 -6.20 -20.24 33.08
CA SER A 15 -5.16 -20.69 32.18
C SER A 15 -5.09 -19.65 31.08
N LEU A 16 -4.15 -18.71 31.21
CA LEU A 16 -3.75 -17.87 30.10
C LEU A 16 -3.44 -18.83 28.97
N LEU A 17 -4.29 -18.83 27.94
CA LEU A 17 -4.07 -19.62 26.73
C LEU A 17 -2.61 -19.38 26.33
N PRO A 18 -1.80 -20.45 26.17
CA PRO A 18 -0.41 -20.31 25.76
C PRO A 18 -0.33 -19.31 24.60
N ALA A 19 0.54 -18.31 24.72
CA ALA A 19 0.70 -17.27 23.69
C ALA A 19 0.93 -17.87 22.28
N THR A 20 1.43 -19.12 22.23
CA THR A 20 1.58 -19.95 21.03
C THR A 20 0.25 -20.33 20.36
N LEU A 21 -0.82 -20.61 21.11
CA LEU A 21 -2.16 -20.87 20.56
C LEU A 21 -2.80 -19.59 20.04
N ILE A 22 -2.61 -18.47 20.77
CA ILE A 22 -3.09 -17.15 20.35
C ILE A 22 -2.38 -16.72 19.06
N SER A 23 -1.06 -16.85 18.97
CA SER A 23 -0.31 -16.52 17.75
C SER A 23 -0.69 -17.41 16.57
N SER A 24 -0.87 -18.72 16.79
CA SER A 24 -1.28 -19.67 15.76
C SER A 24 -2.68 -19.36 15.21
N SER A 25 -3.64 -19.03 16.08
CA SER A 25 -5.00 -18.64 15.67
C SER A 25 -5.03 -17.32 14.89
N CYS A 26 -4.22 -16.33 15.28
CA CYS A 26 -4.04 -15.09 14.52
C CYS A 26 -3.47 -15.37 13.12
N MET A 27 -2.41 -16.18 13.00
CA MET A 27 -1.85 -16.54 11.69
C MET A 27 -2.84 -17.28 10.79
N LEU A 28 -3.66 -18.17 11.35
CA LEU A 28 -4.69 -18.89 10.59
C LEU A 28 -5.78 -17.94 10.07
N LYS A 29 -6.20 -16.97 10.89
CA LYS A 29 -7.17 -15.95 10.48
C LYS A 29 -6.63 -15.13 9.31
N GLU A 30 -5.37 -14.71 9.35
CA GLU A 30 -4.76 -13.89 8.30
C GLU A 30 -4.56 -14.66 7.00
N LYS A 31 -4.11 -15.92 7.07
CA LYS A 31 -4.06 -16.80 5.88
C LYS A 31 -5.44 -16.97 5.26
N LYS A 32 -6.49 -17.08 6.07
CA LYS A 32 -7.88 -17.15 5.58
C LYS A 32 -8.29 -15.84 4.90
N THR A 33 -8.01 -14.70 5.50
CA THR A 33 -8.27 -13.37 4.92
C THR A 33 -7.54 -13.19 3.59
N LYS A 34 -6.24 -13.51 3.51
CA LYS A 34 -5.46 -13.44 2.26
C LYS A 34 -6.11 -14.26 1.15
N ARG A 35 -6.43 -15.53 1.42
CA ARG A 35 -7.10 -16.42 0.44
C ARG A 35 -8.46 -15.90 -0.02
N GLU A 36 -9.23 -15.29 0.89
CA GLU A 36 -10.53 -14.71 0.54
C GLU A 36 -10.37 -13.50 -0.39
N ILE A 37 -9.42 -12.61 -0.12
CA ILE A 37 -9.09 -11.47 -0.97
C ILE A 37 -8.59 -11.95 -2.34
N GLU A 38 -7.66 -12.92 -2.37
CA GLU A 38 -7.16 -13.54 -3.60
C GLU A 38 -8.27 -14.16 -4.43
N LYS A 39 -9.27 -14.78 -3.81
CA LYS A 39 -10.44 -15.33 -4.51
C LYS A 39 -11.33 -14.25 -5.11
N ILE A 40 -11.47 -13.09 -4.46
CA ILE A 40 -12.28 -11.97 -4.95
C ILE A 40 -11.58 -11.29 -6.13
N ILE A 41 -10.28 -11.01 -5.99
CA ILE A 41 -9.49 -10.38 -7.05
C ILE A 41 -9.34 -11.34 -8.23
N GLY A 42 -9.02 -12.61 -7.94
CA GLY A 42 -8.81 -13.64 -8.94
C GLY A 42 -7.73 -13.27 -9.93
N ASP A 43 -8.03 -13.51 -11.21
CA ASP A 43 -7.17 -13.16 -12.33
C ASP A 43 -7.50 -11.79 -12.95
N LYS A 44 -8.29 -10.96 -12.25
CA LYS A 44 -8.79 -9.69 -12.75
C LYS A 44 -7.90 -8.50 -12.38
N ILE A 45 -8.03 -7.42 -13.15
CA ILE A 45 -7.60 -6.07 -12.76
C ILE A 45 -8.83 -5.27 -12.36
N TRP A 46 -8.81 -4.69 -11.15
CA TRP A 46 -9.83 -3.78 -10.64
C TRP A 46 -9.36 -2.34 -10.83
N GLU A 47 -10.05 -1.57 -11.67
CA GLU A 47 -9.67 -0.19 -11.99
C GLU A 47 -10.53 0.82 -11.23
N TYR A 48 -9.87 1.79 -10.60
CA TYR A 48 -10.53 2.87 -9.88
C TYR A 48 -10.14 4.23 -10.45
N ASP A 49 -11.15 5.06 -10.71
CA ASP A 49 -10.96 6.49 -10.89
C ASP A 49 -10.83 7.17 -9.54
N ALA A 50 -10.19 8.34 -9.52
CA ALA A 50 -9.99 9.13 -8.31
C ALA A 50 -10.42 10.58 -8.53
N VAL A 51 -11.17 11.12 -7.57
CA VAL A 51 -11.51 12.54 -7.49
C VAL A 51 -10.68 13.16 -6.37
N PHE A 52 -9.57 13.80 -6.73
CA PHE A 52 -8.69 14.48 -5.77
C PHE A 52 -9.32 15.78 -5.29
N LYS A 53 -9.42 15.94 -3.96
CA LYS A 53 -9.93 17.14 -3.30
C LYS A 53 -8.97 18.32 -3.44
N ASN A 54 -7.67 18.04 -3.42
CA ASN A 54 -6.62 19.04 -3.54
C ASN A 54 -5.92 18.90 -4.89
N ASN A 55 -5.81 20.00 -5.63
CA ASN A 55 -5.15 20.05 -6.94
C ASN A 55 -4.19 21.25 -7.01
N THR A 56 -3.51 21.53 -5.90
CA THR A 56 -2.62 22.68 -5.79
C THR A 56 -1.42 22.48 -6.71
N PRO A 57 -1.14 23.43 -7.63
CA PRO A 57 0.10 23.41 -8.40
C PRO A 57 1.29 23.55 -7.46
N VAL A 58 2.26 22.65 -7.60
CA VAL A 58 3.56 22.74 -6.94
C VAL A 58 4.66 22.82 -7.99
N LYS A 59 5.82 23.34 -7.60
CA LYS A 59 6.93 23.55 -8.53
C LYS A 59 8.09 22.63 -8.19
N ILE A 60 8.34 21.63 -9.03
CA ILE A 60 9.42 20.65 -8.89
C ILE A 60 10.36 20.84 -10.07
N ASN A 61 11.67 20.98 -9.83
CA ASN A 61 12.67 21.11 -10.90
C ASN A 61 12.33 22.17 -11.96
N LYS A 62 11.85 23.34 -11.48
CA LYS A 62 11.37 24.47 -12.31
C LYS A 62 10.14 24.18 -13.17
N THR A 63 9.53 23.00 -13.05
CA THR A 63 8.30 22.59 -13.75
C THR A 63 7.10 22.78 -12.82
N ASN A 64 6.05 23.44 -13.32
CA ASN A 64 4.77 23.50 -12.63
C ASN A 64 4.07 22.15 -12.79
N PHE A 65 3.62 21.60 -11.68
CA PHE A 65 3.12 20.25 -11.57
C PHE A 65 1.81 20.24 -10.80
N ILE A 66 0.80 19.53 -11.32
CA ILE A 66 -0.42 19.19 -10.59
C ILE A 66 -0.59 17.67 -10.68
N PHE A 67 -0.64 16.98 -9.54
CA PHE A 67 -0.63 15.51 -9.49
C PHE A 67 -1.70 14.85 -10.35
N LYS A 68 -2.94 15.37 -10.32
CA LYS A 68 -4.06 14.84 -11.11
C LYS A 68 -3.80 14.83 -12.63
N ASP A 69 -2.92 15.69 -13.15
CA ASP A 69 -2.66 15.77 -14.58
C ASP A 69 -1.80 14.58 -15.07
N TYR A 70 -1.10 13.94 -14.13
CA TYR A 70 -0.26 12.77 -14.35
C TYR A 70 -0.87 11.47 -13.82
N PHE A 71 -1.82 11.57 -12.89
CA PHE A 71 -2.58 10.42 -12.43
C PHE A 71 -3.40 9.82 -13.55
N HIS A 72 -3.32 8.49 -13.71
CA HIS A 72 -4.20 7.76 -14.60
C HIS A 72 -5.31 7.06 -13.81
N LYS A 73 -4.95 6.10 -12.96
CA LYS A 73 -5.88 5.25 -12.19
C LYS A 73 -5.21 4.70 -10.94
N PHE A 74 -6.02 4.21 -9.99
CA PHE A 74 -5.57 3.16 -9.10
C PHE A 74 -5.97 1.81 -9.69
N ALA A 75 -5.15 0.79 -9.49
CA ALA A 75 -5.46 -0.56 -9.94
C ALA A 75 -5.16 -1.58 -8.85
N ILE A 76 -5.97 -2.64 -8.77
CA ILE A 76 -5.69 -3.80 -7.91
C ILE A 76 -5.64 -5.06 -8.77
N GLY A 77 -4.57 -5.84 -8.64
CA GLY A 77 -4.37 -7.10 -9.37
C GLY A 77 -2.99 -7.69 -9.11
N LYS A 78 -2.67 -8.81 -9.78
CA LYS A 78 -1.31 -9.37 -9.77
C LYS A 78 -0.33 -8.38 -10.40
N LEU A 79 0.80 -8.11 -9.76
CA LEU A 79 1.77 -7.12 -10.23
C LEU A 79 2.20 -7.35 -11.68
N GLU A 80 2.55 -8.59 -12.05
CA GLU A 80 2.94 -8.94 -13.42
C GLU A 80 1.88 -8.57 -14.47
N LYS A 81 0.59 -8.80 -14.16
CA LYS A 81 -0.53 -8.47 -15.04
C LYS A 81 -0.76 -6.96 -15.15
N LEU A 82 -0.56 -6.24 -14.04
CA LEU A 82 -0.62 -4.78 -14.03
C LEU A 82 0.50 -4.18 -14.88
N GLU A 83 1.72 -4.68 -14.75
CA GLU A 83 2.88 -4.23 -15.54
C GLU A 83 2.71 -4.50 -17.04
N GLU A 84 2.10 -5.62 -17.41
CA GLU A 84 1.79 -5.97 -18.79
C GLU A 84 0.67 -5.08 -19.37
N TYR A 85 -0.46 -4.98 -18.66
CA TYR A 85 -1.61 -4.21 -19.13
C TYR A 85 -1.30 -2.71 -19.22
N TYR A 86 -0.55 -2.17 -18.25
CA TYR A 86 -0.13 -0.77 -18.22
C TYR A 86 1.32 -0.57 -18.70
N LYS A 87 1.75 -1.32 -19.72
CA LYS A 87 3.14 -1.29 -20.21
C LYS A 87 3.66 0.09 -20.64
N ASP A 88 2.78 1.02 -20.99
CA ASP A 88 3.15 2.39 -21.39
C ASP A 88 3.07 3.42 -20.25
N TYR A 89 2.77 2.97 -19.03
CA TYR A 89 2.63 3.78 -17.82
C TYR A 89 3.67 3.41 -16.77
N LEU A 90 3.83 4.30 -15.79
CA LEU A 90 4.55 3.99 -14.56
C LEU A 90 3.59 3.30 -13.58
N VAL A 91 3.90 2.06 -13.23
CA VAL A 91 3.14 1.24 -12.28
C VAL A 91 3.88 1.24 -10.95
N LEU A 92 3.30 1.89 -9.92
CA LEU A 92 3.87 1.94 -8.58
C LEU A 92 3.08 1.05 -7.66
N ASP A 93 3.67 -0.06 -7.20
CA ASP A 93 3.03 -1.08 -6.38
C ASP A 93 3.01 -0.70 -4.88
N ILE A 94 2.13 0.24 -4.55
CA ILE A 94 2.13 0.95 -3.27
C ILE A 94 1.72 0.15 -2.05
N HIS A 95 0.96 -0.95 -2.17
CA HIS A 95 0.58 -1.76 -1.01
C HIS A 95 0.10 -3.17 -1.44
N PRO A 96 0.64 -4.27 -0.87
CA PRO A 96 0.10 -5.60 -1.14
C PRO A 96 -1.27 -5.78 -0.48
N THR A 97 -2.21 -6.49 -1.10
CA THR A 97 -3.60 -6.58 -0.60
C THR A 97 -3.79 -7.45 0.64
N TRP A 98 -2.77 -7.59 1.48
CA TRP A 98 -2.76 -8.47 2.63
C TRP A 98 -1.86 -7.94 3.76
N ASN A 99 -2.03 -8.47 4.97
CA ASN A 99 -1.37 -7.97 6.16
C ASN A 99 0.12 -8.34 6.25
N VAL A 100 1.00 -7.38 5.93
CA VAL A 100 2.47 -7.56 5.96
C VAL A 100 3.12 -7.53 7.34
N SER A 101 2.39 -7.26 8.42
CA SER A 101 2.96 -7.11 9.78
C SER A 101 3.59 -8.39 10.38
N TYR A 102 3.42 -9.53 9.70
CA TYR A 102 3.92 -10.84 10.10
C TYR A 102 5.26 -11.22 9.47
N PHE A 103 5.76 -10.44 8.51
CA PHE A 103 7.10 -10.66 7.96
C PHE A 103 8.18 -10.19 8.93
N LYS A 104 9.39 -10.72 8.75
CA LYS A 104 10.62 -10.21 9.36
C LYS A 104 11.23 -9.15 8.45
N SER A 105 12.06 -8.28 9.01
CA SER A 105 12.61 -7.11 8.30
C SER A 105 13.52 -7.48 7.12
N THR A 106 13.90 -8.75 7.07
CA THR A 106 14.76 -9.37 6.07
C THR A 106 13.99 -10.18 5.04
N ASP A 107 12.67 -10.31 5.17
CA ASP A 107 11.88 -11.05 4.19
C ASP A 107 11.75 -10.16 2.95
N GLU A 108 12.60 -10.42 1.96
CA GLU A 108 12.43 -9.88 0.61
C GLU A 108 11.07 -10.35 0.11
N THR A 109 10.08 -9.46 0.13
CA THR A 109 8.77 -9.78 -0.42
C THR A 109 8.96 -10.06 -1.91
N GLU A 110 8.67 -11.29 -2.36
CA GLU A 110 8.50 -11.60 -3.77
C GLU A 110 7.26 -10.85 -4.31
N SER A 111 7.34 -9.52 -4.44
CA SER A 111 6.20 -8.64 -4.76
C SER A 111 5.50 -9.00 -6.06
N LYS A 112 6.21 -9.70 -6.97
CA LYS A 112 5.74 -10.05 -8.32
C LYS A 112 4.54 -11.00 -8.33
N LYS A 113 4.39 -11.85 -7.31
CA LYS A 113 3.34 -12.90 -7.29
C LYS A 113 2.08 -12.50 -6.53
N ASP A 114 2.14 -11.45 -5.72
CA ASP A 114 1.03 -11.05 -4.88
C ASP A 114 0.08 -10.10 -5.62
N ASN A 115 -1.19 -10.12 -5.20
CA ASN A 115 -2.11 -9.05 -5.52
C ASN A 115 -1.66 -7.77 -4.81
N THR A 116 -1.59 -6.68 -5.57
CA THR A 116 -1.11 -5.39 -5.09
C THR A 116 -2.07 -4.29 -5.49
N ILE A 117 -2.10 -3.26 -4.67
CA ILE A 117 -2.69 -1.97 -4.96
C ILE A 117 -1.60 -1.14 -5.61
N ALA A 118 -1.86 -0.64 -6.80
CA ALA A 118 -0.95 0.16 -7.56
C ALA A 118 -1.51 1.55 -7.87
N ILE A 119 -0.63 2.54 -7.91
CA ILE A 119 -0.90 3.83 -8.54
C ILE A 119 -0.36 3.76 -9.96
N ILE A 120 -1.23 4.05 -10.93
CA ILE A 120 -0.88 4.10 -12.34
C ILE A 120 -0.71 5.57 -12.72
N LEU A 121 0.49 5.92 -13.15
CA LEU A 121 0.87 7.29 -13.50
C LEU A 121 1.34 7.34 -14.96
N LYS A 122 1.07 8.47 -15.63
CA LYS A 122 1.69 8.79 -16.91
C LYS A 122 3.21 8.80 -16.74
N LYS A 123 3.93 8.24 -17.70
CA LYS A 123 5.41 8.18 -17.68
C LYS A 123 6.06 9.57 -17.51
N GLU A 124 5.43 10.63 -18.02
CA GLU A 124 5.89 12.02 -17.83
C GLU A 124 6.07 12.41 -16.36
N PHE A 125 5.34 11.77 -15.44
CA PHE A 125 5.53 11.94 -14.01
C PHE A 125 6.96 11.62 -13.57
N GLY A 126 7.49 10.49 -14.04
CA GLY A 126 8.82 10.04 -13.68
C GLY A 126 9.90 11.04 -14.06
N GLN A 127 9.75 11.73 -15.19
CA GLN A 127 10.68 12.79 -15.58
C GLN A 127 10.56 14.03 -14.68
N VAL A 128 9.33 14.41 -14.28
CA VAL A 128 9.10 15.58 -13.40
C VAL A 128 9.76 15.38 -12.04
N VAL A 129 9.63 14.18 -11.46
CA VAL A 129 10.18 13.86 -10.13
C VAL A 129 11.61 13.33 -10.18
N GLY A 130 12.25 13.28 -11.35
CA GLY A 130 13.66 12.89 -11.49
C GLY A 130 13.92 11.37 -11.47
N LEU A 131 12.90 10.54 -11.71
CA LEU A 131 13.07 9.09 -11.90
C LEU A 131 13.90 8.72 -13.13
N TYR A 132 13.88 9.58 -14.14
CA TYR A 132 14.73 9.44 -15.33
C TYR A 132 14.84 10.78 -16.05
N LYS A 133 15.90 10.94 -16.83
CA LYS A 133 16.21 12.21 -17.50
C LYS A 133 15.34 12.44 -18.73
N LYS A 134 14.97 11.37 -19.44
CA LYS A 134 14.25 11.43 -20.71
C LYS A 134 13.37 10.19 -20.90
N ILE A 135 12.19 10.41 -21.49
CA ILE A 135 11.34 9.34 -22.02
C ILE A 135 11.82 8.96 -23.43
N ASP A 136 12.49 7.83 -23.54
CA ASP A 136 12.84 7.15 -24.79
C ASP A 136 12.43 5.67 -24.71
N ASP A 137 12.69 4.86 -25.74
CA ASP A 137 12.28 3.46 -25.78
C ASP A 137 12.84 2.61 -24.60
N ASN A 138 13.89 3.08 -23.93
CA ASN A 138 14.55 2.39 -22.82
C ASN A 138 14.26 3.03 -21.44
N TRP A 139 13.26 3.91 -21.32
CA TRP A 139 12.97 4.60 -20.05
C TRP A 139 12.71 3.64 -18.88
N LYS A 140 12.14 2.47 -19.14
CA LYS A 140 11.94 1.41 -18.13
C LYS A 140 13.25 0.78 -17.64
N GLU A 141 14.26 0.67 -18.49
CA GLU A 141 15.57 0.17 -18.09
C GLU A 141 16.27 1.15 -17.15
N GLN A 142 16.07 2.46 -17.35
CA GLN A 142 16.64 3.51 -16.47
C GLN A 142 16.14 3.39 -15.03
N ILE A 143 14.95 2.80 -14.81
CA ILE A 143 14.38 2.59 -13.47
C ILE A 143 14.66 1.21 -12.85
N LYS A 144 15.28 0.27 -13.57
CA LYS A 144 15.56 -1.08 -13.03
C LYS A 144 16.57 -1.10 -11.89
N ASN A 145 17.48 -0.12 -11.85
CA ASN A 145 18.53 -0.03 -10.84
C ASN A 145 18.07 0.67 -9.55
N TRP A 146 16.77 0.97 -9.43
CA TRP A 146 16.24 1.71 -8.29
C TRP A 146 15.88 0.76 -7.17
N THR A 147 16.18 1.17 -5.95
CA THR A 147 15.81 0.42 -4.77
C THR A 147 14.45 0.91 -4.28
N ILE A 148 13.44 0.06 -4.39
CA ILE A 148 12.10 0.34 -3.85
C ILE A 148 12.05 -0.20 -2.43
N MET A 149 11.87 0.69 -1.45
CA MET A 149 11.74 0.34 -0.04
C MET A 149 10.30 0.53 0.41
N LYS A 150 9.71 -0.52 0.97
CA LYS A 150 8.33 -0.50 1.47
C LYS A 150 8.32 -0.68 2.99
N LEU A 151 8.25 0.44 3.68
CA LEU A 151 8.51 0.59 5.11
C LEU A 151 7.23 0.87 5.91
N GLY A 152 6.15 0.12 5.68
CA GLY A 152 4.91 0.33 6.44
C GLY A 152 4.95 -0.22 7.87
N TRP A 153 5.44 -1.44 8.04
CA TRP A 153 5.35 -2.15 9.31
C TRP A 153 6.68 -2.20 10.08
N MET A 154 7.83 -2.10 9.39
CA MET A 154 9.14 -2.24 10.03
C MET A 154 9.44 -1.12 11.02
N LEU A 155 9.07 0.12 10.67
CA LEU A 155 9.33 1.30 11.49
C LEU A 155 8.14 1.65 12.39
N PHE A 156 6.91 1.31 11.99
CA PHE A 156 5.67 1.76 12.64
C PHE A 156 4.72 0.61 12.99
N LYS A 157 5.24 -0.53 13.44
CA LYS A 157 4.46 -1.77 13.69
C LYS A 157 3.22 -1.58 14.57
N ARG A 158 3.27 -0.64 15.53
CA ARG A 158 2.15 -0.36 16.45
C ARG A 158 1.01 0.43 15.81
N GLU A 159 1.30 1.14 14.74
CA GLU A 159 0.38 2.10 14.12
C GLU A 159 -0.12 1.58 12.77
N TYR A 160 0.65 0.70 12.13
CA TYR A 160 0.22 -0.06 10.97
C TYR A 160 -1.03 -0.88 11.30
N ASN A 161 -2.08 -0.66 10.53
CA ASN A 161 -3.32 -1.40 10.66
C ASN A 161 -3.78 -1.85 9.27
N PHE A 162 -4.09 -3.14 9.16
CA PHE A 162 -4.71 -3.73 7.98
C PHE A 162 -6.00 -4.43 8.40
N SER A 163 -7.07 -4.22 7.65
CA SER A 163 -8.31 -4.95 7.85
C SER A 163 -9.03 -5.21 6.54
N PHE A 164 -9.80 -6.29 6.53
CA PHE A 164 -10.69 -6.64 5.45
C PHE A 164 -12.07 -6.94 6.03
N ASN A 165 -13.07 -6.17 5.62
CA ASN A 165 -14.46 -6.42 5.95
C ASN A 165 -15.07 -7.33 4.87
N LYS A 166 -15.52 -8.51 5.28
CA LYS A 166 -16.05 -9.53 4.36
C LYS A 166 -17.45 -9.20 3.85
N GLU A 167 -18.24 -8.45 4.63
CA GLU A 167 -19.63 -8.15 4.31
C GLU A 167 -19.73 -7.15 3.15
N ASP A 168 -18.92 -6.09 3.21
CA ASP A 168 -18.87 -5.03 2.18
C ASP A 168 -17.66 -5.15 1.24
N LYS A 169 -16.83 -6.19 1.42
CA LYS A 169 -15.59 -6.47 0.69
C LYS A 169 -14.61 -5.29 0.68
N THR A 170 -14.55 -4.51 1.76
CA THR A 170 -13.65 -3.37 1.86
C THR A 170 -12.32 -3.76 2.47
N LEU A 171 -11.24 -3.47 1.75
CA LEU A 171 -9.88 -3.50 2.23
C LEU A 171 -9.52 -2.12 2.79
N ALA A 172 -8.96 -2.09 4.00
CA ALA A 172 -8.50 -0.87 4.64
C ALA A 172 -7.06 -1.04 5.16
N PHE A 173 -6.24 -0.03 4.96
CA PHE A 173 -4.88 -0.01 5.46
C PHE A 173 -4.47 1.40 5.88
N ASN A 174 -3.65 1.47 6.93
CA ASN A 174 -3.12 2.71 7.47
C ASN A 174 -1.61 2.59 7.73
N LEU A 175 -0.92 3.72 7.57
CA LEU A 175 0.49 3.94 7.85
C LEU A 175 1.39 2.98 7.07
N TYR A 176 1.46 3.21 5.76
CA TYR A 176 2.38 2.51 4.88
C TYR A 176 3.30 3.50 4.17
N HIS A 177 4.61 3.34 4.35
CA HIS A 177 5.60 4.17 3.68
C HIS A 177 6.13 3.43 2.46
N TYR A 178 6.03 4.05 1.30
CA TYR A 178 6.61 3.57 0.05
C TYR A 178 7.65 4.59 -0.39
N SER A 179 8.90 4.20 -0.47
CA SER A 179 10.01 5.08 -0.84
C SER A 179 10.75 4.50 -2.03
N ILE A 180 11.06 5.33 -3.02
CA ILE A 180 11.95 4.96 -4.11
C ILE A 180 13.27 5.71 -3.92
N ILE A 181 14.35 4.95 -3.80
CA ILE A 181 15.70 5.43 -3.55
C ILE A 181 16.53 5.25 -4.81
N TYR A 182 17.27 6.30 -5.17
CA TYR A 182 18.20 6.31 -6.29
C TYR A 182 19.65 6.44 -5.81
N GLY A 183 20.54 5.63 -6.38
CA GLY A 183 21.99 5.70 -6.11
C GLY A 183 22.35 5.51 -4.63
N ASP A 184 23.34 6.27 -4.16
CA ASP A 184 23.95 6.18 -2.82
C ASP A 184 23.06 6.71 -1.66
N ASN A 185 21.78 6.34 -1.65
CA ASN A 185 20.74 6.74 -0.68
C ASN A 185 20.03 8.09 -0.92
N ALA A 186 20.06 8.63 -2.15
CA ALA A 186 19.24 9.79 -2.47
C ALA A 186 17.77 9.36 -2.66
N GLU A 187 16.94 9.56 -1.63
CA GLU A 187 15.50 9.42 -1.75
C GLU A 187 14.96 10.42 -2.79
N THR A 188 14.16 9.93 -3.73
CA THR A 188 13.60 10.76 -4.82
C THR A 188 12.09 10.94 -4.67
N MET A 189 11.42 9.96 -4.09
CA MET A 189 9.99 9.99 -3.83
C MET A 189 9.66 9.13 -2.61
N THR A 190 8.85 9.68 -1.71
CA THR A 190 8.28 8.98 -0.57
C THR A 190 6.78 9.22 -0.55
N LEU A 191 6.00 8.15 -0.41
CA LEU A 191 4.55 8.17 -0.30
C LEU A 191 4.16 7.61 1.06
N GLN A 192 3.56 8.44 1.89
CA GLN A 192 3.10 8.07 3.24
C GLN A 192 1.59 7.89 3.22
N ILE A 193 1.14 6.65 3.11
CA ILE A 193 -0.27 6.32 2.96
C ILE A 193 -0.94 6.23 4.33
N GLN A 194 -2.07 6.91 4.45
CA GLN A 194 -2.85 7.04 5.67
C GLN A 194 -4.29 6.61 5.38
N ASN A 195 -4.94 5.92 6.32
CA ASN A 195 -6.38 5.69 6.37
C ASN A 195 -7.07 5.37 5.02
N SER A 196 -6.44 4.55 4.18
CA SER A 196 -6.89 4.28 2.82
C SER A 196 -7.81 3.07 2.77
N LYS A 197 -8.81 3.11 1.89
CA LYS A 197 -9.89 2.12 1.76
C LYS A 197 -10.23 1.87 0.30
N PHE A 198 -10.22 0.60 -0.09
CA PHE A 198 -10.58 0.13 -1.43
C PHE A 198 -11.69 -0.91 -1.31
N SER A 199 -12.73 -0.78 -2.13
CA SER A 199 -13.84 -1.73 -2.16
C SER A 199 -13.61 -2.74 -3.29
N LEU A 200 -13.67 -4.02 -2.95
CA LEU A 200 -13.60 -5.14 -3.89
C LEU A 200 -15.01 -5.70 -4.15
N ASP A 201 -16.02 -4.84 -4.23
CA ASP A 201 -17.39 -5.22 -4.57
C ASP A 201 -17.87 -4.49 -5.82
N GLU A 202 -18.13 -5.23 -6.90
CA GLU A 202 -18.63 -4.68 -8.18
C GLU A 202 -20.00 -4.00 -8.04
N ARG A 203 -20.76 -4.36 -6.99
CA ARG A 203 -22.09 -3.80 -6.68
C ARG A 203 -22.01 -2.56 -5.78
N SER A 204 -20.81 -2.21 -5.34
CA SER A 204 -20.59 -1.11 -4.42
C SER A 204 -20.99 0.22 -5.06
N ASN A 205 -22.12 0.76 -4.60
CA ASN A 205 -22.41 2.20 -4.64
C ASN A 205 -21.79 2.92 -3.41
N ILE A 206 -20.80 2.31 -2.74
CA ILE A 206 -20.39 2.71 -1.40
C ILE A 206 -19.62 4.03 -1.43
N LYS A 207 -20.16 5.00 -0.67
CA LYS A 207 -19.71 6.38 -0.43
C LYS A 207 -18.39 6.52 0.38
N SER A 208 -17.49 5.54 0.39
CA SER A 208 -16.34 5.59 1.33
C SER A 208 -15.06 4.87 0.92
N THR A 209 -14.87 4.60 -0.38
CA THR A 209 -13.53 4.30 -0.89
C THR A 209 -12.74 5.60 -0.95
N GLN A 210 -11.63 5.63 -0.23
CA GLN A 210 -10.81 6.82 -0.07
C GLN A 210 -9.35 6.45 -0.15
N PHE A 211 -8.56 7.30 -0.79
CA PHE A 211 -7.12 7.23 -0.71
C PHE A 211 -6.62 8.49 -0.04
N LYS A 212 -5.83 8.32 1.03
CA LYS A 212 -5.15 9.44 1.67
C LYS A 212 -3.67 9.13 1.76
N ALA A 213 -2.84 10.05 1.30
CA ALA A 213 -1.41 9.94 1.42
C ALA A 213 -0.74 11.30 1.36
N ASP A 214 0.46 11.41 1.92
CA ASP A 214 1.36 12.51 1.63
C ASP A 214 2.42 12.03 0.64
N LEU A 215 2.45 12.63 -0.55
CA LEU A 215 3.47 12.39 -1.56
C LEU A 215 4.56 13.44 -1.42
N ILE A 216 5.74 13.00 -1.04
CA ILE A 216 6.93 13.82 -0.87
C ILE A 216 7.85 13.54 -2.05
N VAL A 217 8.21 14.58 -2.81
CA VAL A 217 9.02 14.49 -4.04
C VAL A 217 10.11 15.54 -4.06
N GLY A 218 11.28 15.20 -4.59
CA GLY A 218 12.39 16.13 -4.70
C GLY A 218 13.67 15.46 -5.20
N GLU A 219 14.58 16.26 -5.75
CA GLU A 219 15.93 15.81 -6.05
C GLU A 219 16.72 15.73 -4.74
N ASN A 220 16.97 14.51 -4.26
CA ASN A 220 17.64 14.23 -2.98
C ASN A 220 16.87 14.78 -1.76
N LEU A 221 15.85 14.04 -1.34
CA LEU A 221 15.02 14.32 -0.16
C LEU A 221 15.81 14.35 1.17
N GLN A 222 17.03 13.81 1.21
CA GLN A 222 17.89 13.90 2.40
C GLN A 222 18.59 15.26 2.51
N ALA A 223 18.86 15.92 1.38
CA ALA A 223 19.59 17.19 1.31
C ALA A 223 18.69 18.41 1.11
N THR A 224 17.50 18.21 0.53
CA THR A 224 16.51 19.27 0.31
C THR A 224 15.21 18.90 1.00
N GLU A 225 14.58 19.87 1.70
CA GLU A 225 13.22 19.67 2.21
C GLU A 225 12.31 19.38 1.01
N GLY A 226 11.93 18.11 0.85
CA GLY A 226 11.08 17.66 -0.24
C GLY A 226 9.77 18.44 -0.31
N ILE A 227 9.16 18.45 -1.49
CA ILE A 227 7.86 19.06 -1.68
C ILE A 227 6.79 18.04 -1.30
N SER A 228 6.05 18.34 -0.23
CA SER A 228 4.91 17.54 0.21
C SER A 228 3.63 17.93 -0.54
N ILE A 229 2.96 16.93 -1.09
CA ILE A 229 1.71 17.03 -1.83
C ILE A 229 0.67 16.16 -1.13
N PRO A 230 -0.32 16.75 -0.44
CA PRO A 230 -1.38 15.99 0.20
C PRO A 230 -2.33 15.42 -0.85
N LEU A 231 -2.41 14.10 -0.92
CA LEU A 231 -3.33 13.35 -1.75
C LEU A 231 -4.51 12.93 -0.89
N ASP A 232 -5.68 13.55 -1.08
CA ASP A 232 -6.95 13.08 -0.52
C ASP A 232 -7.91 12.90 -1.69
N ALA A 233 -8.26 11.65 -1.98
CA ALA A 233 -9.11 11.28 -3.09
C ALA A 233 -10.27 10.40 -2.65
N GLU A 234 -11.44 10.69 -3.20
CA GLU A 234 -12.53 9.72 -3.27
C GLU A 234 -12.28 8.81 -4.47
N LEU A 235 -12.36 7.50 -4.25
CA LEU A 235 -12.16 6.52 -5.32
C LEU A 235 -13.50 6.00 -5.80
N LYS A 236 -13.61 5.71 -7.09
CA LYS A 236 -14.77 5.06 -7.68
C LYS A 236 -14.32 3.87 -8.52
N LEU A 237 -14.85 2.68 -8.21
CA LEU A 237 -14.65 1.51 -9.05
C LEU A 237 -15.24 1.81 -10.43
N LEU A 238 -14.39 1.75 -11.46
CA LEU A 238 -14.79 1.98 -12.84
C LEU A 238 -15.22 0.67 -13.49
N ARG A 239 -14.37 -0.34 -13.40
CA ARG A 239 -14.58 -1.66 -14.02
C ARG A 239 -13.64 -2.71 -13.44
N THR A 240 -13.98 -3.96 -13.70
CA THR A 240 -13.10 -5.12 -13.59
C THR A 240 -12.75 -5.63 -14.99
N ILE A 241 -11.52 -6.10 -15.18
CA ILE A 241 -11.00 -6.58 -16.46
C ILE A 241 -10.51 -7.99 -16.24
N ASP A 242 -11.04 -8.95 -17.01
CA ASP A 242 -10.55 -10.32 -17.02
C ASP A 242 -9.25 -10.40 -17.83
N MET A 243 -8.20 -11.02 -17.27
CA MET A 243 -6.87 -11.16 -17.87
C MET A 243 -6.47 -12.62 -18.08
#